data_AF-A0A927SI91-F1
#
_entry.id   AF-A0A927SI91-F1
#
_cell.length_a   1.000
_cell.length_b   1.000
_cell.length_c   1.000
_cell.angle_alpha   90.00
_cell.angle_beta   90.00
_cell.angle_gamma   90.00
#
_symmetry.space_group_name_H-M   'P 1'
#
loop_
_entity.id
_entity.type
_entity.pdbx_description
1 polymer ?
#
loop_
_entity_poly.entity_id
_entity_poly.type
_entity_poly.pdbx_seq_one_letter_code
_entity_poly.pdbx_strand_id
1 'polypeptide(L)'
;KFMSSPYYGNEVLPEAPIELYKKGYAKHISIMAGSTADEARLFMGEGPKLSLEEQKIFAQHSVGEALHYLKEEDKKSYEEFQRVCRLQEPGLIETEFLNEVIFRVALLQQLDVQSAFNKTFFYYWSYPGSNPDIGAAHSVELIFEFNLRGVGTASPFNGTNIPDEMFTTVQQMWTNFARCGDPSTDQIEWKAYSAGDQNVLVIAGPDDIHIEQDHLIDQYKAVLPLVGYYQFMDKFFTPEYLMDIIAAREQKS
;
A
#
# COMPACT_ATOMS: atom_id res chain seq x y z
N LYS A 1 16.74 18.99 6.34
CA LYS A 1 15.82 17.93 5.89
C LYS A 1 15.04 17.45 7.11
N PHE A 2 13.75 17.80 7.22
CA PHE A 2 12.90 17.24 8.27
C PHE A 2 11.74 16.53 7.58
N MET A 3 11.90 15.22 7.41
CA MET A 3 10.73 14.35 7.33
C MET A 3 10.23 14.25 8.77
N SER A 4 9.05 14.80 9.06
CA SER A 4 8.45 14.65 10.38
C SER A 4 7.66 13.34 10.39
N SER A 5 8.17 12.35 11.12
CA SER A 5 7.47 11.11 11.40
C SER A 5 7.38 10.89 12.91
N PRO A 6 6.37 10.14 13.39
CA PRO A 6 6.39 9.64 14.75
C PRO A 6 7.68 8.85 15.00
N TYR A 7 8.30 9.04 16.16
CA TYR A 7 9.42 8.22 16.62
C TYR A 7 9.05 7.56 17.95
N TYR A 8 9.67 6.41 18.23
CA TYR A 8 9.47 5.68 19.48
C TYR A 8 10.64 5.89 20.45
N GLY A 9 10.52 5.39 21.68
CA GLY A 9 11.48 5.61 22.76
C GLY A 9 11.18 6.85 23.59
N ASN A 10 9.93 7.30 23.59
CA ASN A 10 9.45 8.44 24.37
C ASN A 10 8.23 8.06 25.23
N GLU A 11 7.72 9.00 26.01
CA GLU A 11 6.62 8.78 26.96
C GLU A 11 5.28 8.43 26.29
N VAL A 12 5.07 8.79 25.01
CA VAL A 12 3.85 8.51 24.26
C VAL A 12 3.95 7.17 23.53
N LEU A 13 5.08 6.92 22.86
CA LEU A 13 5.37 5.70 22.12
C LEU A 13 6.69 5.11 22.65
N PRO A 14 6.64 4.25 23.70
CA PRO A 14 7.85 3.79 24.38
C PRO A 14 8.67 2.79 23.57
N GLU A 15 8.02 2.02 22.69
CA GLU A 15 8.64 0.97 21.88
C GLU A 15 8.15 1.05 20.44
N ALA A 16 8.87 0.39 19.53
CA ALA A 16 8.43 0.27 18.14
C ALA A 16 7.02 -0.35 18.10
N PRO A 17 6.08 0.19 17.28
CA PRO A 17 4.70 -0.29 17.24
C PRO A 17 4.58 -1.81 17.09
N ILE A 18 5.37 -2.43 16.21
CA ILE A 18 5.35 -3.87 15.97
C ILE A 18 5.68 -4.70 17.23
N GLU A 19 6.55 -4.20 18.11
CA GLU A 19 6.87 -4.85 19.38
C GLU A 19 5.71 -4.76 20.38
N LEU A 20 4.96 -3.65 20.36
CA LEU A 20 3.73 -3.50 21.15
C LEU A 20 2.63 -4.45 20.67
N TYR A 21 2.47 -4.62 19.34
CA TYR A 21 1.58 -5.63 18.77
C TYR A 21 1.96 -7.04 19.21
N LYS A 22 3.25 -7.42 19.15
CA LYS A 22 3.74 -8.74 19.59
C LYS A 22 3.47 -9.00 21.08
N LYS A 23 3.48 -7.96 21.91
CA LYS A 23 3.15 -8.04 23.34
C LYS A 23 1.63 -8.06 23.61
N GLY A 24 0.80 -7.99 22.57
CA GLY A 24 -0.65 -8.03 22.68
C GLY A 24 -1.27 -6.77 23.29
N TYR A 25 -0.64 -5.60 23.15
CA TYR A 25 -1.21 -4.34 23.64
C TYR A 25 -2.60 -4.06 23.02
N ALA A 26 -2.77 -4.43 21.74
CA ALA A 26 -4.02 -4.30 21.01
C ALA A 26 -4.89 -5.57 21.03
N LYS A 27 -4.64 -6.55 21.92
CA LYS A 27 -5.31 -7.87 21.88
C LYS A 27 -6.84 -7.86 21.97
N HIS A 28 -7.43 -6.76 22.42
CA HIS A 28 -8.88 -6.57 22.58
C HIS A 28 -9.50 -5.77 21.44
N ILE A 29 -8.71 -5.41 20.41
CA ILE A 29 -9.10 -4.56 19.30
C ILE A 29 -9.15 -5.42 18.03
N SER A 30 -10.31 -5.45 17.37
CA SER A 30 -10.41 -5.99 16.00
C SER A 30 -9.87 -4.96 15.02
N ILE A 31 -9.19 -5.39 13.96
CA ILE A 31 -8.61 -4.47 12.96
C ILE A 31 -9.15 -4.81 11.58
N MET A 32 -9.62 -3.79 10.86
CA MET A 32 -9.86 -3.84 9.43
C MET A 32 -8.86 -2.88 8.79
N ALA A 33 -8.12 -3.34 7.79
CA ALA A 33 -7.16 -2.53 7.06
C ALA A 33 -7.07 -2.99 5.61
N GLY A 34 -6.40 -2.22 4.76
CA GLY A 34 -6.16 -2.62 3.39
C GLY A 34 -5.09 -1.79 2.73
N SER A 35 -4.82 -2.14 1.47
CA SER A 35 -3.94 -1.38 0.59
C SER A 35 -4.58 -1.28 -0.79
N THR A 36 -4.22 -0.23 -1.52
CA THR A 36 -4.49 -0.16 -2.97
C THR A 36 -3.45 -0.97 -3.75
N ALA A 37 -3.76 -1.32 -5.01
CA ALA A 37 -2.88 -2.14 -5.82
C ALA A 37 -1.63 -1.38 -6.31
N ASP A 38 -1.73 -0.06 -6.44
CA ASP A 38 -0.68 0.79 -7.02
C ASP A 38 -0.37 2.03 -6.14
N GLU A 39 -0.47 1.90 -4.80
CA GLU A 39 -0.15 2.92 -3.77
C GLU A 39 1.01 3.84 -4.17
N ALA A 40 2.17 3.25 -4.48
CA ALA A 40 3.40 4.01 -4.72
C ALA A 40 3.37 4.88 -5.98
N ARG A 41 2.53 4.57 -6.98
CA ARG A 41 2.51 5.28 -8.26
C ARG A 41 2.14 6.76 -8.12
N LEU A 42 1.28 7.10 -7.15
CA LEU A 42 0.94 8.49 -6.82
C LEU A 42 2.21 9.33 -6.53
N PHE A 43 3.17 8.71 -5.87
CA PHE A 43 4.36 9.37 -5.35
C PHE A 43 5.55 9.33 -6.30
N MET A 44 5.46 8.63 -7.44
CA MET A 44 6.55 8.53 -8.41
C MET A 44 6.78 9.80 -9.23
N GLY A 45 6.04 10.88 -8.96
CA GLY A 45 6.27 12.17 -9.61
C GLY A 45 5.00 12.89 -10.04
N GLU A 46 3.87 12.67 -9.37
CA GLU A 46 2.62 13.34 -9.76
C GLU A 46 2.64 14.86 -9.49
N GLY A 47 3.10 15.30 -8.31
CA GLY A 47 3.28 16.74 -8.00
C GLY A 47 4.08 17.52 -9.05
N PRO A 48 5.24 17.01 -9.50
CA PRO A 48 6.05 17.58 -10.59
C PRO A 48 5.62 17.18 -12.02
N LYS A 49 4.56 16.36 -12.17
CA LYS A 49 4.06 15.81 -13.45
C LYS A 49 5.16 15.16 -14.29
N LEU A 50 5.88 14.22 -13.69
CA LEU A 50 6.85 13.39 -14.41
C LEU A 50 6.13 12.47 -15.40
N SER A 51 6.73 12.31 -16.58
CA SER A 51 6.37 11.24 -17.52
C SER A 51 6.68 9.86 -16.93
N LEU A 52 6.03 8.80 -17.42
CA LEU A 52 6.26 7.44 -16.93
C LEU A 52 7.75 7.03 -16.93
N GLU A 53 8.52 7.44 -17.94
CA GLU A 53 9.96 7.16 -18.01
C GLU A 53 10.76 7.88 -16.92
N GLU A 54 10.39 9.12 -16.60
CA GLU A 54 11.00 9.88 -15.51
C GLU A 54 10.63 9.28 -14.13
N GLN A 55 9.41 8.80 -13.98
CA GLN A 55 8.95 8.07 -12.79
C GLN A 55 9.77 6.78 -12.57
N LYS A 56 10.02 6.02 -13.64
CA LYS A 56 10.87 4.82 -13.61
C LYS A 56 12.29 5.15 -13.14
N ILE A 57 12.90 6.23 -13.64
CA ILE A 57 14.23 6.68 -13.22
C ILE A 57 14.23 7.03 -11.73
N PHE A 58 13.20 7.74 -11.26
CA PHE A 58 13.07 8.09 -9.85
C PHE A 58 13.01 6.85 -8.94
N ALA A 59 12.20 5.86 -9.32
CA ALA A 59 12.07 4.60 -8.58
C ALA A 59 13.40 3.84 -8.52
N GLN A 60 14.11 3.74 -9.67
CA GLN A 60 15.42 3.10 -9.76
C GLN A 60 16.47 3.75 -8.86
N HIS A 61 16.54 5.09 -8.86
CA HIS A 61 17.45 5.80 -7.98
C HIS A 61 17.11 5.59 -6.51
N SER A 62 15.82 5.69 -6.15
CA SER A 62 15.35 5.57 -4.77
C SER A 62 15.65 4.18 -4.20
N VAL A 63 15.30 3.12 -4.94
CA VAL A 63 15.56 1.74 -4.52
C VAL A 63 17.05 1.43 -4.57
N GLY A 64 17.73 1.75 -5.68
CA GLY A 64 19.16 1.47 -5.86
C GLY A 64 20.04 2.04 -4.74
N GLU A 65 19.77 3.28 -4.33
CA GLU A 65 20.50 3.91 -3.21
C GLU A 65 20.18 3.26 -1.86
N ALA A 66 18.94 2.83 -1.63
CA ALA A 66 18.56 2.13 -0.42
C ALA A 66 19.20 0.72 -0.33
N LEU A 67 19.39 0.04 -1.46
CA LEU A 67 20.02 -1.29 -1.52
C LEU A 67 21.46 -1.31 -0.98
N HIS A 68 22.19 -0.18 -1.06
CA HIS A 68 23.54 -0.06 -0.50
C HIS A 68 23.60 -0.26 1.02
N TYR A 69 22.45 -0.12 1.71
CA TYR A 69 22.36 -0.25 3.17
C TYR A 69 21.85 -1.63 3.60
N LEU A 70 21.49 -2.51 2.66
CA LEU A 70 21.11 -3.87 2.98
C LEU A 70 22.31 -4.67 3.50
N LYS A 71 22.06 -5.52 4.49
CA LYS A 71 22.99 -6.59 4.84
C LYS A 71 23.10 -7.56 3.66
N GLU A 72 24.27 -8.18 3.50
CA GLU A 72 24.49 -9.17 2.44
C GLU A 72 23.48 -10.32 2.47
N GLU A 73 23.06 -10.76 3.66
CA GLU A 73 22.08 -11.84 3.83
C GLU A 73 20.67 -11.49 3.34
N ASP A 74 20.34 -10.19 3.26
CA ASP A 74 19.03 -9.68 2.87
C ASP A 74 18.97 -9.26 1.40
N LYS A 75 20.11 -9.12 0.70
CA LYS A 75 20.12 -8.81 -0.74
C LYS A 75 19.39 -9.86 -1.57
N LYS A 76 19.49 -11.13 -1.18
CA LYS A 76 18.77 -12.26 -1.81
C LYS A 76 17.24 -12.08 -1.79
N SER A 77 16.71 -11.37 -0.79
CA SER A 77 15.28 -11.10 -0.66
C SER A 77 14.81 -10.11 -1.72
N TYR A 78 15.65 -9.10 -2.04
CA TYR A 78 15.36 -8.19 -3.14
C TYR A 78 15.52 -8.88 -4.50
N GLU A 79 16.55 -9.70 -4.70
CA GLU A 79 16.72 -10.50 -5.92
C GLU A 79 15.53 -11.44 -6.15
N GLU A 80 15.06 -12.09 -5.08
CA GLU A 80 13.85 -12.91 -5.13
C GLU A 80 12.61 -12.08 -5.44
N PHE A 81 12.47 -10.89 -4.85
CA PHE A 81 11.39 -9.98 -5.18
C PHE A 81 11.38 -9.64 -6.68
N GLN A 82 12.53 -9.30 -7.27
CA GLN A 82 12.63 -9.03 -8.71
C GLN A 82 12.17 -10.24 -9.55
N ARG A 83 12.44 -11.47 -9.09
CA ARG A 83 12.03 -12.71 -9.76
C ARG A 83 10.51 -12.94 -9.71
N VAL A 84 9.87 -12.65 -8.57
CA VAL A 84 8.45 -12.94 -8.33
C VAL A 84 7.53 -11.73 -8.57
N CYS A 85 8.10 -10.57 -8.85
CA CYS A 85 7.37 -9.34 -9.12
C CYS A 85 6.37 -9.52 -10.27
N ARG A 86 5.14 -9.07 -10.06
CA ARG A 86 4.07 -9.06 -11.08
C ARG A 86 4.39 -8.12 -12.24
N LEU A 87 5.32 -7.18 -12.04
CA LEU A 87 5.86 -6.28 -13.06
C LEU A 87 7.27 -6.74 -13.45
N GLN A 88 7.65 -6.54 -14.71
CA GLN A 88 8.91 -7.05 -15.25
C GLN A 88 9.75 -5.99 -15.96
N GLU A 89 9.27 -4.75 -16.01
CA GLU A 89 9.99 -3.64 -16.61
C GLU A 89 10.87 -2.92 -15.56
N PRO A 90 12.14 -2.59 -15.88
CA PRO A 90 12.97 -1.75 -15.02
C PRO A 90 12.28 -0.41 -14.69
N GLY A 91 12.37 0.01 -13.44
CA GLY A 91 11.64 1.14 -12.86
C GLY A 91 10.23 0.79 -12.39
N LEU A 92 9.50 -0.08 -13.11
CA LEU A 92 8.21 -0.59 -12.62
C LEU A 92 8.39 -1.64 -11.52
N ILE A 93 9.42 -2.49 -11.63
CA ILE A 93 9.80 -3.43 -10.55
C ILE A 93 10.11 -2.65 -9.27
N GLU A 94 10.89 -1.58 -9.36
CA GLU A 94 11.24 -0.73 -8.21
C GLU A 94 10.05 0.02 -7.66
N THR A 95 9.13 0.49 -8.52
CA THR A 95 7.87 1.10 -8.10
C THR A 95 7.00 0.09 -7.34
N GLU A 96 6.88 -1.15 -7.83
CA GLU A 96 6.17 -2.23 -7.15
C GLU A 96 6.87 -2.61 -5.84
N PHE A 97 8.20 -2.62 -5.80
CA PHE A 97 8.92 -2.88 -4.57
C PHE A 97 8.58 -1.86 -3.49
N LEU A 98 8.55 -0.57 -3.86
CA LEU A 98 8.16 0.52 -2.96
C LEU A 98 6.70 0.39 -2.52
N ASN A 99 5.81 -0.02 -3.44
CA ASN A 99 4.41 -0.35 -3.16
C ASN A 99 4.29 -1.39 -2.03
N GLU A 100 5.08 -2.45 -2.13
CA GLU A 100 5.10 -3.56 -1.17
C GLU A 100 5.71 -3.17 0.17
N VAL A 101 6.94 -2.64 0.16
CA VAL A 101 7.73 -2.45 1.38
C VAL A 101 7.23 -1.29 2.23
N ILE A 102 6.63 -0.25 1.62
CA ILE A 102 6.13 0.93 2.33
C ILE A 102 4.67 0.75 2.77
N PHE A 103 3.84 0.09 1.94
CA PHE A 103 2.40 0.01 2.17
C PHE A 103 1.94 -1.42 2.50
N ARG A 104 1.85 -2.29 1.50
CA ARG A 104 1.12 -3.57 1.64
C ARG A 104 1.75 -4.53 2.63
N VAL A 105 3.03 -4.87 2.47
CA VAL A 105 3.71 -5.88 3.33
C VAL A 105 3.96 -5.33 4.72
N ALA A 106 4.26 -4.04 4.85
CA ALA A 106 4.37 -3.39 6.16
C ALA A 106 3.06 -3.50 6.95
N LEU A 107 1.92 -3.29 6.29
CA LEU A 107 0.61 -3.47 6.88
C LEU A 107 0.30 -4.94 7.20
N LEU A 108 0.55 -5.86 6.25
CA LEU A 108 0.31 -7.29 6.45
C LEU A 108 1.13 -7.84 7.62
N GLN A 109 2.39 -7.42 7.80
CA GLN A 109 3.21 -7.80 8.96
C GLN A 109 2.52 -7.44 10.29
N GLN A 110 1.83 -6.29 10.35
CA GLN A 110 1.07 -5.90 11.53
C GLN A 110 -0.15 -6.82 11.73
N LEU A 111 -0.88 -7.13 10.66
CA LEU A 111 -2.05 -8.01 10.72
C LEU A 111 -1.67 -9.45 11.07
N ASP A 112 -0.53 -9.96 10.59
CA ASP A 112 -0.01 -11.29 10.94
C ASP A 112 0.13 -11.43 12.45
N VAL A 113 0.79 -10.46 13.08
CA VAL A 113 0.99 -10.44 14.53
C VAL A 113 -0.34 -10.27 15.28
N GLN A 114 -1.20 -9.36 14.82
CA GLN A 114 -2.47 -9.08 15.49
C GLN A 114 -3.46 -10.24 15.39
N SER A 115 -3.44 -11.00 14.29
CA SER A 115 -4.36 -12.11 14.03
C SER A 115 -4.29 -13.23 15.08
N ALA A 116 -3.16 -13.36 15.78
CA ALA A 116 -3.00 -14.28 16.91
C ALA A 116 -3.79 -13.87 18.16
N PHE A 117 -4.23 -12.62 18.26
CA PHE A 117 -4.90 -12.06 19.43
C PHE A 117 -6.39 -11.78 19.20
N ASN A 118 -6.76 -11.28 18.02
CA ASN A 118 -8.15 -10.94 17.71
C ASN A 118 -8.42 -10.98 16.20
N LYS A 119 -9.69 -10.83 15.80
CA LYS A 119 -10.09 -10.80 14.39
C LYS A 119 -9.42 -9.64 13.66
N THR A 120 -8.81 -9.98 12.53
CA THR A 120 -8.29 -9.04 11.55
C THR A 120 -8.97 -9.24 10.21
N PHE A 121 -9.11 -8.18 9.43
CA PHE A 121 -9.67 -8.21 8.07
C PHE A 121 -8.78 -7.38 7.16
N PHE A 122 -8.47 -7.92 5.99
CA PHE A 122 -7.64 -7.26 4.99
C PHE A 122 -8.41 -7.12 3.67
N TYR A 123 -8.37 -5.93 3.06
CA TYR A 123 -8.80 -5.72 1.67
C TYR A 123 -7.62 -5.32 0.77
N TYR A 124 -7.71 -5.71 -0.49
CA TYR A 124 -6.84 -5.29 -1.57
C TYR A 124 -7.66 -4.57 -2.63
N TRP A 125 -7.44 -3.27 -2.78
CA TRP A 125 -8.21 -2.42 -3.69
C TRP A 125 -7.52 -2.30 -5.04
N SER A 126 -8.06 -2.94 -6.09
CA SER A 126 -7.53 -2.89 -7.45
C SER A 126 -8.42 -2.14 -8.45
N TYR A 127 -9.57 -1.61 -8.00
CA TYR A 127 -10.42 -0.79 -8.86
C TYR A 127 -9.74 0.56 -9.15
N PRO A 128 -9.34 0.85 -10.41
CA PRO A 128 -8.46 1.98 -10.69
C PRO A 128 -9.17 3.33 -10.59
N GLY A 129 -8.35 4.38 -10.52
CA GLY A 129 -8.74 5.77 -10.70
C GLY A 129 -9.11 6.10 -12.16
N SER A 130 -9.48 7.36 -12.43
CA SER A 130 -9.76 7.83 -13.80
C SER A 130 -8.49 8.09 -14.59
N ASN A 131 -7.36 8.32 -13.92
CA ASN A 131 -6.05 8.45 -14.54
C ASN A 131 -5.40 7.07 -14.74
N PRO A 132 -5.29 6.57 -15.99
CA PRO A 132 -4.75 5.23 -16.26
C PRO A 132 -3.25 5.10 -15.96
N ASP A 133 -2.51 6.21 -15.91
CA ASP A 133 -1.06 6.18 -15.68
C ASP A 133 -0.73 5.80 -14.23
N ILE A 134 -1.62 6.12 -13.28
CA ILE A 134 -1.42 5.88 -11.84
C ILE A 134 -2.21 4.67 -11.32
N GLY A 135 -3.17 4.13 -12.07
CA GLY A 135 -3.90 2.91 -11.70
C GLY A 135 -4.75 3.05 -10.43
N ALA A 136 -4.75 2.02 -9.58
CA ALA A 136 -5.38 2.06 -8.25
C ALA A 136 -4.40 2.68 -7.23
N ALA A 137 -4.12 3.96 -7.42
CA ALA A 137 -3.13 4.69 -6.64
C ALA A 137 -3.60 4.97 -5.20
N HIS A 138 -2.65 5.38 -4.36
CA HIS A 138 -2.90 5.76 -2.97
C HIS A 138 -4.09 6.73 -2.85
N SER A 139 -4.97 6.48 -1.88
CA SER A 139 -6.17 7.27 -1.57
C SER A 139 -7.34 7.19 -2.58
N VAL A 140 -7.25 6.39 -3.65
CA VAL A 140 -8.33 6.29 -4.64
C VAL A 140 -9.63 5.73 -4.07
N GLU A 141 -9.56 4.90 -3.05
CA GLU A 141 -10.69 4.25 -2.39
C GLU A 141 -11.50 5.22 -1.49
N LEU A 142 -10.89 6.33 -1.04
CA LEU A 142 -11.53 7.28 -0.12
C LEU A 142 -12.81 7.91 -0.68
N ILE A 143 -12.91 8.04 -2.01
CA ILE A 143 -14.13 8.54 -2.66
C ILE A 143 -15.34 7.65 -2.34
N PHE A 144 -15.12 6.34 -2.19
CA PHE A 144 -16.14 5.33 -1.90
C PHE A 144 -16.53 5.35 -0.43
N GLU A 145 -15.52 5.35 0.46
CA GLU A 145 -15.72 5.34 1.90
C GLU A 145 -16.54 6.54 2.39
N PHE A 146 -16.22 7.74 1.90
CA PHE A 146 -16.80 8.99 2.40
C PHE A 146 -17.89 9.58 1.49
N ASN A 147 -18.25 8.90 0.40
CA ASN A 147 -19.18 9.42 -0.61
C ASN A 147 -18.76 10.80 -1.16
N LEU A 148 -17.54 10.92 -1.67
CA LEU A 148 -17.00 12.21 -2.14
C LEU A 148 -17.37 12.53 -3.59
N ARG A 149 -18.46 11.96 -4.13
CA ARG A 149 -18.93 12.20 -5.51
C ARG A 149 -19.12 13.69 -5.84
N GLY A 150 -19.46 14.50 -4.82
CA GLY A 150 -19.67 15.94 -4.96
C GLY A 150 -18.40 16.80 -5.01
N VAL A 151 -17.22 16.23 -4.77
CA VAL A 151 -15.93 16.96 -4.80
C VAL A 151 -15.47 17.23 -6.24
N GLY A 152 -16.16 16.67 -7.24
CA GLY A 152 -15.97 16.97 -8.66
C GLY A 152 -14.71 16.34 -9.28
N THR A 153 -14.58 16.47 -10.60
CA THR A 153 -13.51 15.88 -11.44
C THR A 153 -12.15 16.57 -11.31
N ALA A 154 -11.97 17.46 -10.33
CA ALA A 154 -10.70 18.13 -10.07
C ALA A 154 -9.67 17.21 -9.41
N SER A 155 -10.11 15.99 -9.05
CA SER A 155 -9.31 14.93 -8.47
C SER A 155 -8.94 13.89 -9.54
N PRO A 156 -7.69 13.39 -9.57
CA PRO A 156 -7.31 12.23 -10.40
C PRO A 156 -8.02 10.93 -9.95
N PHE A 157 -8.69 10.97 -8.80
CA PHE A 157 -9.49 9.89 -8.23
C PHE A 157 -10.92 9.95 -8.82
N ASN A 158 -11.24 8.94 -9.64
CA ASN A 158 -12.51 8.58 -10.27
C ASN A 158 -13.54 9.65 -10.68
N GLY A 159 -14.03 9.51 -11.92
CA GLY A 159 -15.11 10.33 -12.49
C GLY A 159 -16.52 9.98 -11.97
N THR A 160 -17.54 10.63 -12.52
CA THR A 160 -18.94 10.58 -12.04
C THR A 160 -19.74 9.34 -12.47
N ASN A 161 -19.13 8.37 -13.15
CA ASN A 161 -19.83 7.24 -13.77
C ASN A 161 -19.67 5.91 -13.01
N ILE A 162 -19.48 5.97 -11.69
CA ILE A 162 -19.35 4.78 -10.87
C ILE A 162 -20.74 4.38 -10.33
N PRO A 163 -21.14 3.09 -10.39
CA PRO A 163 -22.45 2.65 -9.89
C PRO A 163 -22.65 2.94 -8.40
N ASP A 164 -23.87 3.32 -8.02
CA ASP A 164 -24.21 3.62 -6.63
C ASP A 164 -24.02 2.44 -5.68
N GLU A 165 -24.18 1.23 -6.22
CA GLU A 165 -23.97 -0.02 -5.52
C GLU A 165 -22.54 -0.12 -4.94
N MET A 166 -21.52 0.33 -5.66
CA MET A 166 -20.13 0.25 -5.19
C MET A 166 -19.92 1.04 -3.89
N PHE A 167 -20.45 2.27 -3.83
CA PHE A 167 -20.35 3.09 -2.63
C PHE A 167 -21.17 2.51 -1.49
N THR A 168 -22.37 1.99 -1.81
CA THR A 168 -23.26 1.38 -0.82
C THR A 168 -22.57 0.17 -0.19
N THR A 169 -21.95 -0.70 -0.99
CA THR A 169 -21.25 -1.90 -0.53
C THR A 169 -20.05 -1.56 0.35
N VAL A 170 -19.18 -0.63 -0.07
CA VAL A 170 -18.00 -0.21 0.74
C VAL A 170 -18.44 0.42 2.07
N GLN A 171 -19.43 1.32 2.04
CA GLN A 171 -19.95 1.95 3.26
C GLN A 171 -20.65 0.95 4.17
N GLN A 172 -21.38 -0.02 3.61
CA GLN A 172 -21.99 -1.11 4.36
C GLN A 172 -20.93 -1.93 5.10
N MET A 173 -19.81 -2.27 4.44
CA MET A 173 -18.70 -2.98 5.07
C MET A 173 -18.12 -2.19 6.25
N TRP A 174 -17.85 -0.88 6.07
CA TRP A 174 -17.19 -0.06 7.10
C TRP A 174 -18.14 0.19 8.28
N THR A 175 -19.42 0.41 8.01
CA THR A 175 -20.44 0.61 9.05
C THR A 175 -20.78 -0.69 9.78
N ASN A 176 -20.76 -1.85 9.12
CA ASN A 176 -20.89 -3.14 9.76
C ASN A 176 -19.69 -3.42 10.70
N PHE A 177 -18.47 -3.15 10.23
CA PHE A 177 -17.28 -3.26 11.08
C PHE A 177 -17.37 -2.36 12.31
N ALA A 178 -17.75 -1.10 12.14
CA ALA A 178 -17.91 -0.15 13.25
C ALA A 178 -18.99 -0.60 14.26
N ARG A 179 -20.07 -1.22 13.78
CA ARG A 179 -21.21 -1.66 14.60
C ARG A 179 -20.91 -2.92 15.41
N CYS A 180 -20.28 -3.92 14.80
CA CYS A 180 -20.15 -5.25 15.41
C CYS A 180 -18.80 -5.94 15.20
N GLY A 181 -17.81 -5.27 14.62
CA GLY A 181 -16.48 -5.84 14.38
C GLY A 181 -16.43 -6.93 13.31
N ASP A 182 -17.45 -7.00 12.45
CA ASP A 182 -17.55 -7.91 11.31
C ASP A 182 -17.95 -7.08 10.08
N PRO A 183 -17.09 -6.98 9.05
CA PRO A 183 -17.34 -6.15 7.87
C PRO A 183 -18.18 -6.86 6.80
N SER A 184 -18.63 -8.09 7.02
CA SER A 184 -19.43 -8.85 6.06
C SER A 184 -20.70 -8.09 5.66
N THR A 185 -21.16 -8.29 4.42
CA THR A 185 -22.43 -7.75 3.90
C THR A 185 -23.37 -8.88 3.52
N ASP A 186 -24.59 -8.56 3.08
CA ASP A 186 -25.51 -9.55 2.54
C ASP A 186 -25.01 -10.17 1.22
N GLN A 187 -24.06 -9.51 0.55
CA GLN A 187 -23.48 -9.95 -0.72
C GLN A 187 -22.20 -10.77 -0.54
N ILE A 188 -21.43 -10.51 0.52
CA ILE A 188 -20.14 -11.16 0.75
C ILE A 188 -19.88 -11.46 2.23
N GLU A 189 -19.57 -12.72 2.50
CA GLU A 189 -18.97 -13.14 3.76
C GLU A 189 -17.49 -12.73 3.74
N TRP A 190 -17.12 -11.77 4.57
CA TRP A 190 -15.74 -11.30 4.65
C TRP A 190 -14.97 -12.15 5.65
N LYS A 191 -14.26 -13.16 5.14
CA LYS A 191 -13.45 -14.04 5.97
C LYS A 191 -12.32 -13.28 6.65
N ALA A 192 -12.10 -13.56 7.94
CA ALA A 192 -11.02 -12.95 8.69
C ALA A 192 -9.65 -13.31 8.08
N TYR A 193 -8.77 -12.32 8.04
CA TYR A 193 -7.36 -12.50 7.73
C TYR A 193 -6.65 -13.17 8.91
N SER A 194 -5.72 -14.07 8.61
CA SER A 194 -4.76 -14.62 9.57
C SER A 194 -3.45 -14.93 8.84
N ALA A 195 -2.34 -15.02 9.58
CA ALA A 195 -1.05 -15.41 9.00
C ALA A 195 -1.07 -16.80 8.34
N GLY A 196 -2.01 -17.67 8.74
CA GLY A 196 -2.16 -19.03 8.24
C GLY A 196 -3.08 -19.15 7.02
N ASP A 197 -4.20 -18.44 7.01
CA ASP A 197 -5.21 -18.55 5.94
C ASP A 197 -5.05 -17.49 4.84
N GLN A 198 -4.44 -16.35 5.19
CA GLN A 198 -4.22 -15.20 4.31
C GLN A 198 -5.43 -14.80 3.45
N ASN A 199 -6.64 -14.81 4.05
CA ASN A 199 -7.84 -14.37 3.35
C ASN A 199 -7.77 -12.87 3.06
N VAL A 200 -7.91 -12.51 1.79
CA VAL A 200 -7.91 -11.14 1.28
C VAL A 200 -9.24 -10.87 0.60
N LEU A 201 -9.92 -9.78 0.96
CA LEU A 201 -11.02 -9.27 0.15
C LEU A 201 -10.45 -8.45 -1.01
N VAL A 202 -10.53 -8.98 -2.23
CA VAL A 202 -10.17 -8.25 -3.44
C VAL A 202 -11.36 -7.40 -3.87
N ILE A 203 -11.13 -6.10 -4.04
CA ILE A 203 -12.12 -5.12 -4.51
C ILE A 203 -11.62 -4.56 -5.84
N ALA A 204 -12.01 -5.22 -6.95
CA ALA A 204 -11.54 -4.90 -8.30
C ALA A 204 -12.56 -4.07 -9.11
N GLY A 205 -13.81 -4.03 -8.67
CA GLY A 205 -14.85 -3.21 -9.29
C GLY A 205 -16.24 -3.53 -8.72
N PRO A 206 -17.30 -2.87 -9.23
CA PRO A 206 -18.68 -3.08 -8.77
C PRO A 206 -19.17 -4.52 -8.96
N ASP A 207 -18.69 -5.19 -10.00
CA ASP A 207 -19.08 -6.57 -10.34
C ASP A 207 -18.00 -7.60 -9.94
N ASP A 208 -16.94 -7.16 -9.26
CA ASP A 208 -15.79 -8.00 -8.91
C ASP A 208 -15.29 -7.69 -7.50
N ILE A 209 -15.98 -8.30 -6.54
CA ILE A 209 -15.63 -8.29 -5.12
C ILE A 209 -15.64 -9.74 -4.64
N HIS A 210 -14.48 -10.26 -4.24
CA HIS A 210 -14.35 -11.67 -3.88
C HIS A 210 -13.26 -11.90 -2.83
N ILE A 211 -13.30 -13.07 -2.17
CA ILE A 211 -12.23 -13.51 -1.27
C ILE A 211 -11.21 -14.34 -2.06
N GLU A 212 -9.94 -13.99 -1.92
CA GLU A 212 -8.79 -14.74 -2.39
C GLU A 212 -7.92 -15.17 -1.20
N GLN A 213 -7.19 -16.28 -1.33
CA GLN A 213 -6.15 -16.69 -0.37
C GLN A 213 -4.78 -16.54 -1.02
N ASP A 214 -3.75 -16.25 -0.23
CA ASP A 214 -2.36 -16.17 -0.69
C ASP A 214 -2.14 -15.10 -1.79
N HIS A 215 -2.94 -14.03 -1.81
CA HIS A 215 -2.83 -12.97 -2.80
C HIS A 215 -1.43 -12.32 -2.79
N LEU A 216 -0.70 -12.46 -3.90
CA LEU A 216 0.70 -12.01 -4.05
C LEU A 216 1.62 -12.51 -2.92
N ILE A 217 1.43 -13.76 -2.49
CA ILE A 217 2.16 -14.38 -1.38
C ILE A 217 3.68 -14.44 -1.62
N ASP A 218 4.11 -14.66 -2.86
CA ASP A 218 5.53 -14.75 -3.18
C ASP A 218 6.22 -13.38 -3.06
N GLN A 219 5.56 -12.30 -3.52
CA GLN A 219 6.02 -10.93 -3.28
C GLN A 219 6.07 -10.62 -1.77
N TYR A 220 5.03 -11.01 -1.02
CA TYR A 220 5.00 -10.82 0.44
C TYR A 220 6.20 -11.50 1.12
N LYS A 221 6.48 -12.78 0.79
CA LYS A 221 7.60 -13.53 1.37
C LYS A 221 8.95 -12.91 1.02
N ALA A 222 9.11 -12.43 -0.20
CA ALA A 222 10.33 -11.79 -0.65
C ALA A 222 10.58 -10.45 0.06
N VAL A 223 9.53 -9.66 0.31
CA VAL A 223 9.65 -8.30 0.88
C VAL A 223 9.63 -8.28 2.40
N LEU A 224 8.98 -9.25 3.07
CA LEU A 224 8.83 -9.25 4.54
C LEU A 224 10.14 -9.04 5.31
N PRO A 225 11.30 -9.64 4.94
CA PRO A 225 12.58 -9.40 5.60
C PRO A 225 13.10 -7.96 5.46
N LEU A 226 12.60 -7.23 4.46
CA LEU A 226 13.07 -5.90 4.07
C LEU A 226 12.28 -4.75 4.71
N VAL A 227 11.11 -5.02 5.30
CA VAL A 227 10.23 -4.01 5.94
C VAL A 227 10.95 -3.23 7.06
N GLY A 228 11.96 -3.83 7.71
CA GLY A 228 12.72 -3.17 8.78
C GLY A 228 13.71 -2.10 8.31
N TYR A 229 13.96 -1.98 7.01
CA TYR A 229 14.94 -1.04 6.46
C TYR A 229 14.30 0.33 6.18
N TYR A 230 14.45 1.24 7.15
CA TYR A 230 14.01 2.65 7.04
C TYR A 230 14.51 3.35 5.76
N GLN A 231 15.66 2.93 5.21
CA GLN A 231 16.26 3.54 4.03
C GLN A 231 15.34 3.52 2.81
N PHE A 232 14.46 2.52 2.67
CA PHE A 232 13.49 2.52 1.58
C PHE A 232 12.51 3.69 1.68
N MET A 233 12.05 4.02 2.89
CA MET A 233 11.22 5.20 3.13
C MET A 233 12.03 6.51 3.03
N ASP A 234 13.26 6.54 3.55
CA ASP A 234 14.15 7.72 3.49
C ASP A 234 14.44 8.15 2.04
N LYS A 235 14.83 7.18 1.19
CA LYS A 235 15.21 7.44 -0.20
C LYS A 235 14.00 7.76 -1.07
N PHE A 236 12.87 7.11 -0.82
CA PHE A 236 11.60 7.41 -1.48
C PHE A 236 11.17 8.88 -1.36
N PHE A 237 11.42 9.52 -0.20
CA PHE A 237 11.08 10.93 0.02
C PHE A 237 12.28 11.87 -0.13
N THR A 238 13.30 11.50 -0.90
CA THR A 238 14.46 12.36 -1.16
C THR A 238 14.17 13.37 -2.27
N PRO A 239 14.00 14.68 -1.96
CA PRO A 239 13.57 15.65 -2.96
C PRO A 239 14.60 15.91 -4.05
N GLU A 240 15.88 15.68 -3.78
CA GLU A 240 16.97 15.93 -4.74
C GLU A 240 16.86 15.06 -5.99
N TYR A 241 16.46 13.79 -5.87
CA TYR A 241 16.28 12.91 -7.04
C TYR A 241 15.26 13.47 -8.02
N LEU A 242 14.19 14.06 -7.50
CA LEU A 242 13.19 14.71 -8.32
C LEU A 242 13.75 15.96 -9.02
N MET A 243 14.46 16.80 -8.28
CA MET A 243 15.03 18.03 -8.84
C MET A 243 16.05 17.75 -9.94
N ASP A 244 16.84 16.69 -9.79
CA ASP A 244 17.82 16.26 -10.80
C ASP A 244 17.12 15.82 -12.10
N ILE A 245 16.01 15.09 -12.00
CA ILE A 245 15.21 14.66 -13.15
C ILE A 245 14.61 15.87 -13.89
N ILE A 246 14.03 16.82 -13.14
CA ILE A 246 13.46 18.05 -13.72
C ILE A 246 14.54 18.88 -14.43
N ALA A 247 15.70 19.05 -13.80
CA ALA A 247 16.81 19.79 -14.41
C ALA A 247 17.31 19.12 -15.70
N ALA A 248 17.35 17.78 -15.74
CA ALA A 248 17.72 17.04 -16.94
C ALA A 248 16.68 17.18 -18.08
N ARG A 249 15.39 17.28 -17.75
CA ARG A 249 14.32 17.57 -18.72
C ARG A 249 14.48 18.97 -19.33
N GLU A 250 14.73 19.99 -18.51
CA GLU A 250 14.89 21.37 -18.95
C GLU A 250 16.09 21.56 -19.90
N GLN A 251 17.18 20.79 -19.70
CA GLN A 251 18.34 20.83 -20.60
C GLN A 251 18.09 20.20 -21.98
N LYS A 252 17.05 19.36 -22.11
CA LYS A 252 16.68 18.69 -23.37
C LYS A 252 15.58 19.43 -24.15
N SER A 253 14.95 20.44 -23.55
CA SER A 253 13.94 21.30 -24.17
C SER A 253 14.56 22.50 -24.89
#